data_AF-A0A9Q0V2L7-F1
#
_entry.id   AF-A0A9Q0V2L7-F1
#
_cell.length_a   1.000
_cell.length_b   1.000
_cell.length_c   1.000
_cell.angle_alpha   90.00
_cell.angle_beta   90.00
_cell.angle_gamma   90.00
#
_symmetry.space_group_name_H-M   'P 1'
#
loop_
_entity.id
_entity.type
_entity.pdbx_description
1 polymer ?
#
loop_
_entity_poly.entity_id
_entity_poly.type
_entity_poly.pdbx_seq_one_letter_code
_entity_poly.pdbx_strand_id
1 'polypeptide(L)'
;MKSLLSMGIMAYNILIFALVSFSCAPFLALAQPFKAVNLGNWLVTEGWMKPSLYDGIPNNDLLDGTQVQFLSTKLQKYLSSENGGGTVLVANRPSASGWETFRLWRFNETHFNLRVFNKQFVGLEDQGNKVTAVSDTVGNSQTFQIIRNNDDRNLVRLQASNGQFIQASSETVVTADYVGSGWNDSDPSVFKMTIVSSLQGEYQLTNGYGPDRAPQVLQDHWNSYITEEDFRFMSENSLNAVRIPVGWWIASDPTPPKPFVGGSLKALDNAFTWAQKYGMKVIVDLHGVQGSQNGNDHSGTRDGYQEWGESNIQETVAVIDFLAERFNMVNKIFFYVFFFFHNIDSPESSARLWKFPGALTQSATKQVCRQARSRRD
;
A
#
# COMPACT_ATOMS: atom_id res chain seq x y z
N MET A 1 -93.06 19.26 33.55
CA MET A 1 -91.62 19.35 33.82
C MET A 1 -91.00 17.96 33.73
N LYS A 2 -90.71 17.49 32.51
CA LYS A 2 -89.87 16.31 32.28
C LYS A 2 -88.48 16.87 31.94
N SER A 3 -87.64 16.83 32.96
CA SER A 3 -86.33 17.48 33.05
C SER A 3 -85.31 16.82 32.12
N LEU A 4 -84.75 17.63 31.22
CA LEU A 4 -83.31 17.86 31.05
C LEU A 4 -82.39 16.79 31.70
N LEU A 5 -82.29 15.62 31.08
CA LEU A 5 -81.31 14.60 31.46
C LEU A 5 -80.87 13.85 30.19
N SER A 6 -80.26 14.57 29.24
CA SER A 6 -79.68 13.91 28.06
C SER A 6 -78.53 14.66 27.37
N MET A 7 -78.01 15.76 27.93
CA MET A 7 -76.92 16.53 27.27
C MET A 7 -75.67 16.73 28.14
N GLY A 8 -75.49 15.92 29.19
CA GLY A 8 -74.36 16.04 30.12
C GLY A 8 -73.24 15.00 30.00
N ILE A 9 -73.42 13.93 29.21
CA ILE A 9 -72.48 12.77 29.22
C ILE A 9 -71.67 12.63 27.91
N MET A 10 -72.02 13.36 26.85
CA MET A 10 -71.28 13.30 25.57
C MET A 10 -70.13 14.32 25.44
N ALA A 11 -69.96 15.24 26.40
CA ALA A 11 -68.88 16.25 26.33
C ALA A 11 -67.60 15.85 27.08
N TYR A 12 -67.66 14.89 28.03
CA TYR A 12 -66.50 14.51 28.83
C TYR A 12 -65.63 13.42 28.19
N ASN A 13 -66.18 12.62 27.29
CA ASN A 13 -65.44 11.56 26.59
C ASN A 13 -64.74 12.01 25.30
N ILE A 14 -64.99 13.24 24.82
CA ILE A 14 -64.32 13.79 23.64
C ILE A 14 -63.02 14.52 24.02
N LEU A 15 -62.90 15.01 25.27
CA LEU A 15 -61.69 15.72 25.72
C LEU A 15 -60.54 14.79 26.14
N ILE A 16 -60.83 13.55 26.53
CA ILE A 16 -59.79 12.56 26.91
C ILE A 16 -59.22 11.82 25.68
N PHE A 17 -59.97 11.76 24.56
CA PHE A 17 -59.46 11.20 23.30
C PHE A 17 -58.61 12.18 22.48
N ALA A 18 -58.61 13.47 22.84
CA ALA A 18 -57.78 14.50 22.17
C ALA A 18 -56.39 14.68 22.81
N LEU A 19 -56.10 14.06 23.94
CA LEU A 19 -54.82 14.19 24.67
C LEU A 19 -53.92 12.94 24.60
N VAL A 20 -54.34 11.87 23.91
CA VAL A 20 -53.54 10.64 23.73
C VAL A 20 -53.14 10.40 22.27
N SER A 21 -53.38 11.36 21.37
CA SER A 21 -52.97 11.27 19.96
C SER A 21 -51.61 11.91 19.63
N PHE A 22 -50.87 12.37 20.65
CA PHE A 22 -49.50 12.92 20.50
C PHE A 22 -48.43 12.02 21.14
N SER A 23 -48.28 10.76 20.73
CA SER A 23 -47.06 9.99 21.05
C SER A 23 -46.90 8.67 20.27
N CYS A 24 -47.02 8.68 18.94
CA CYS A 24 -46.33 7.66 18.14
C CYS A 24 -46.35 8.03 16.64
N ALA A 25 -45.75 9.17 16.30
CA ALA A 25 -45.00 9.14 15.05
C ALA A 25 -43.75 8.33 15.38
N PRO A 26 -43.50 7.16 14.77
CA PRO A 26 -42.13 6.68 14.76
C PRO A 26 -41.37 7.82 14.09
N PHE A 27 -40.50 8.49 14.83
CA PHE A 27 -39.36 9.15 14.23
C PHE A 27 -38.65 8.03 13.48
N LEU A 28 -39.07 7.77 12.24
CA LEU A 28 -38.17 7.30 11.21
C LEU A 28 -37.13 8.42 11.15
N ALA A 29 -36.14 8.33 12.03
CA ALA A 29 -34.91 9.06 11.89
C ALA A 29 -34.40 8.58 10.53
N LEU A 30 -34.73 9.34 9.48
CA LEU A 30 -34.09 9.22 8.19
C LEU A 30 -32.61 9.23 8.52
N ALA A 31 -31.96 8.08 8.33
CA ALA A 31 -30.55 7.93 8.65
C ALA A 31 -29.84 9.11 7.97
N GLN A 32 -29.29 10.03 8.78
CA GLN A 32 -28.67 11.21 8.22
C GLN A 32 -27.58 10.75 7.24
N PRO A 33 -27.47 11.38 6.06
CA PRO A 33 -26.42 11.03 5.13
C PRO A 33 -25.06 11.20 5.82
N PHE A 34 -24.14 10.29 5.52
CA PHE A 34 -22.77 10.42 6.00
C PHE A 34 -22.12 11.63 5.34
N LYS A 35 -21.68 12.57 6.16
CA LYS A 35 -20.78 13.66 5.81
C LYS A 35 -19.41 13.25 6.31
N ALA A 36 -18.72 12.48 5.47
CA ALA A 36 -17.48 11.82 5.81
C ALA A 36 -16.28 12.49 5.16
N VAL A 37 -15.14 12.43 5.82
CA VAL A 37 -13.83 12.73 5.22
C VAL A 37 -12.93 11.50 5.23
N ASN A 38 -12.04 11.41 4.25
CA ASN A 38 -11.04 10.35 4.17
C ASN A 38 -9.75 10.80 4.85
N LEU A 39 -9.32 10.06 5.87
CA LEU A 39 -8.07 10.29 6.60
C LEU A 39 -6.93 9.50 5.93
N GLY A 40 -6.75 9.71 4.63
CA GLY A 40 -5.64 9.13 3.86
C GLY A 40 -4.28 9.64 4.36
N ASN A 41 -3.20 8.95 3.99
CA ASN A 41 -1.85 9.19 4.48
C ASN A 41 -1.62 9.01 5.98
N TRP A 42 -2.63 8.71 6.80
CA TRP A 42 -2.45 8.55 8.24
C TRP A 42 -1.90 7.16 8.61
N LEU A 43 -2.73 6.10 8.49
CA LEU A 43 -2.34 4.73 8.85
C LEU A 43 -1.87 3.89 7.63
N VAL A 44 -1.90 4.50 6.45
CA VAL A 44 -1.28 4.00 5.22
C VAL A 44 -0.63 5.22 4.58
N THR A 45 0.68 5.19 4.42
CA THR A 45 1.47 6.34 3.93
C THR A 45 1.64 6.32 2.40
N GLU A 46 1.64 7.50 1.77
CA GLU A 46 1.87 7.68 0.34
C GLU A 46 2.84 8.85 0.09
N GLY A 47 3.55 8.85 -1.05
CA GLY A 47 4.65 9.78 -1.35
C GLY A 47 4.27 11.24 -1.52
N TRP A 48 3.01 11.52 -1.87
CA TRP A 48 2.52 12.87 -2.15
C TRP A 48 2.11 13.65 -0.88
N MET A 49 2.21 13.02 0.30
CA MET A 49 1.86 13.65 1.57
C MET A 49 2.80 14.83 1.93
N LYS A 50 2.28 15.76 2.75
CA LYS A 50 3.07 16.87 3.31
C LYS A 50 2.95 16.92 4.85
N PRO A 51 4.07 17.10 5.60
CA PRO A 51 5.45 17.03 5.12
C PRO A 51 5.80 15.63 4.61
N SER A 52 6.78 15.53 3.71
CA SER A 52 7.24 14.24 3.17
C SER A 52 7.92 13.43 4.27
N LEU A 53 7.54 12.15 4.40
CA LEU A 53 8.26 11.20 5.26
C LEU A 53 9.49 10.60 4.55
N TYR A 54 9.62 10.75 3.23
CA TYR A 54 10.61 10.06 2.41
C TYR A 54 11.91 10.85 2.21
N ASP A 55 11.90 12.16 2.48
CA ASP A 55 13.03 13.06 2.20
C ASP A 55 14.27 12.74 3.07
N GLY A 56 14.07 12.16 4.25
CA GLY A 56 15.14 11.78 5.18
C GLY A 56 15.81 10.44 4.89
N ILE A 57 15.36 9.70 3.88
CA ILE A 57 15.92 8.39 3.53
C ILE A 57 17.17 8.58 2.64
N PRO A 58 18.32 7.99 2.98
CA PRO A 58 19.50 8.00 2.10
C PRO A 58 19.19 7.33 0.76
N ASN A 59 19.58 7.92 -0.37
CA ASN A 59 19.24 7.42 -1.71
C ASN A 59 17.73 7.12 -1.86
N ASN A 60 16.87 8.07 -1.47
CA ASN A 60 15.40 7.94 -1.51
C ASN A 60 14.81 7.85 -2.94
N ASP A 61 15.63 8.03 -3.96
CA ASP A 61 15.30 7.79 -5.36
C ASP A 61 15.55 6.32 -5.78
N LEU A 62 16.25 5.54 -4.93
CA LEU A 62 16.52 4.10 -5.11
C LEU A 62 15.83 3.27 -4.01
N LEU A 63 14.51 3.40 -3.86
CA LEU A 63 13.72 2.57 -2.95
C LEU A 63 13.27 1.27 -3.64
N ASP A 64 12.72 0.31 -2.87
CA ASP A 64 12.16 -0.90 -3.48
C ASP A 64 11.10 -0.55 -4.54
N GLY A 65 11.18 -1.23 -5.67
CA GLY A 65 10.29 -1.02 -6.80
C GLY A 65 10.64 0.13 -7.71
N THR A 66 11.64 0.97 -7.38
CA THR A 66 12.17 1.94 -8.34
C THR A 66 12.56 1.19 -9.62
N GLN A 67 11.97 1.63 -10.73
CA GLN A 67 12.27 1.12 -12.05
C GLN A 67 13.42 1.91 -12.64
N VAL A 68 14.50 1.21 -13.02
CA VAL A 68 15.71 1.80 -13.57
C VAL A 68 16.07 1.16 -14.91
N GLN A 69 16.72 1.95 -15.76
CA GLN A 69 17.29 1.51 -17.03
C GLN A 69 18.76 1.91 -17.07
N PHE A 70 19.61 1.06 -17.65
CA PHE A 70 21.04 1.29 -17.73
C PHE A 70 21.49 1.33 -19.19
N LEU A 71 21.92 2.50 -19.66
CA LEU A 71 22.51 2.68 -20.98
C LEU A 71 24.04 2.59 -20.88
N SER A 72 24.67 1.62 -21.57
CA SER A 72 26.13 1.55 -21.66
C SER A 72 26.66 2.80 -22.36
N THR A 73 27.58 3.52 -21.72
CA THR A 73 28.23 4.70 -22.35
C THR A 73 29.12 4.29 -23.52
N LYS A 74 29.78 3.13 -23.41
CA LYS A 74 30.65 2.60 -24.47
C LYS A 74 29.88 2.12 -25.70
N LEU A 75 28.86 1.30 -25.51
CA LEU A 75 28.12 0.70 -26.62
C LEU A 75 26.97 1.58 -27.13
N GLN A 76 26.52 2.55 -26.32
CA GLN A 76 25.28 3.31 -26.57
C GLN A 76 24.07 2.37 -26.76
N LYS A 77 24.03 1.31 -25.94
CA LYS A 77 22.98 0.28 -25.89
C LYS A 77 22.53 0.04 -24.46
N TYR A 78 21.25 -0.23 -24.28
CA TYR A 78 20.68 -0.58 -22.99
C TYR A 78 21.02 -2.00 -22.57
N LEU A 79 21.27 -2.18 -21.27
CA LEU A 79 21.23 -3.50 -20.65
C LEU A 79 19.84 -4.09 -20.82
N SER A 80 19.77 -5.36 -21.21
CA SER A 80 18.52 -6.06 -21.43
C SER A 80 18.61 -7.49 -20.93
N SER A 81 17.51 -7.95 -20.36
CA SER A 81 17.26 -9.36 -20.08
C SER A 81 16.49 -9.95 -21.27
N GLU A 82 17.18 -10.70 -22.13
CA GLU A 82 16.53 -11.30 -23.30
C GLU A 82 15.36 -12.20 -22.87
N ASN A 83 14.27 -12.12 -23.63
CA ASN A 83 12.98 -12.76 -23.29
C ASN A 83 12.38 -12.34 -21.94
N GLY A 84 12.89 -11.26 -21.32
CA GLY A 84 12.47 -10.75 -20.01
C GLY A 84 13.10 -11.47 -18.81
N GLY A 85 13.98 -12.46 -19.02
CA GLY A 85 14.60 -13.27 -17.97
C GLY A 85 14.91 -14.70 -18.43
N GLY A 86 15.67 -15.43 -17.62
CA GLY A 86 15.96 -16.85 -17.81
C GLY A 86 17.21 -17.13 -18.63
N THR A 87 18.04 -16.11 -18.87
CA THR A 87 19.25 -16.21 -19.71
C THR A 87 20.32 -15.21 -19.27
N VAL A 88 21.41 -15.13 -20.04
CA VAL A 88 22.48 -14.14 -19.88
C VAL A 88 21.96 -12.70 -20.02
N LEU A 89 22.56 -11.79 -19.28
CA LEU A 89 22.33 -10.36 -19.44
C LEU A 89 23.16 -9.84 -20.62
N VAL A 90 22.56 -9.00 -21.45
CA VAL A 90 23.18 -8.47 -22.68
C VAL A 90 23.08 -6.94 -22.73
N ALA A 91 23.76 -6.32 -23.69
CA ALA A 91 23.78 -4.87 -23.88
C ALA A 91 23.64 -4.52 -25.38
N ASN A 92 22.48 -4.84 -25.97
CA ASN A 92 22.27 -4.82 -27.42
C ASN A 92 21.09 -3.94 -27.88
N ARG A 93 20.34 -3.33 -26.96
CA ARG A 93 19.09 -2.63 -27.29
C ARG A 93 19.30 -1.14 -27.55
N PRO A 94 18.84 -0.59 -28.69
CA PRO A 94 18.99 0.85 -28.98
C PRO A 94 17.98 1.72 -28.23
N SER A 95 16.92 1.13 -27.67
CA SER A 95 15.84 1.81 -26.95
C SER A 95 15.35 0.92 -25.82
N ALA A 96 14.88 1.52 -24.74
CA ALA A 96 14.39 0.80 -23.57
C ALA A 96 12.86 0.64 -23.57
N SER A 97 12.42 -0.54 -23.13
CA SER A 97 11.03 -0.89 -22.85
C SER A 97 10.99 -1.84 -21.63
N GLY A 98 10.18 -2.89 -21.64
CA GLY A 98 10.00 -3.80 -20.51
C GLY A 98 11.25 -4.62 -20.15
N TRP A 99 12.01 -5.10 -21.14
CA TRP A 99 13.14 -6.02 -20.90
C TRP A 99 14.43 -5.31 -20.47
N GLU A 100 14.51 -4.01 -20.74
CA GLU A 100 15.60 -3.11 -20.36
C GLU A 100 15.34 -2.41 -19.02
N THR A 101 14.14 -2.62 -18.45
CA THR A 101 13.72 -2.02 -17.20
C THR A 101 13.88 -3.01 -16.06
N PHE A 102 14.67 -2.62 -15.06
CA PHE A 102 14.95 -3.41 -13.86
C PHE A 102 14.26 -2.78 -12.67
N ARG A 103 13.67 -3.59 -11.80
CA ARG A 103 13.12 -3.14 -10.51
C ARG A 103 14.15 -3.35 -9.42
N LEU A 104 14.38 -2.34 -8.61
CA LEU A 104 15.29 -2.44 -7.47
C LEU A 104 14.61 -3.15 -6.31
N TRP A 105 15.29 -4.13 -5.73
CA TRP A 105 15.00 -4.65 -4.40
C TRP A 105 16.11 -4.17 -3.48
N ARG A 106 15.78 -3.28 -2.56
CA ARG A 106 16.76 -2.62 -1.71
C ARG A 106 17.11 -3.52 -0.54
N PHE A 107 18.39 -3.87 -0.42
CA PHE A 107 18.90 -4.62 0.73
C PHE A 107 19.38 -3.66 1.83
N ASN A 108 20.11 -2.61 1.43
CA ASN A 108 20.50 -1.49 2.29
C ASN A 108 20.69 -0.23 1.45
N GLU A 109 21.28 0.83 2.02
CA GLU A 109 21.46 2.12 1.36
C GLU A 109 22.25 2.08 0.05
N THR A 110 23.09 1.06 -0.15
CA THR A 110 24.02 0.97 -1.28
C THR A 110 23.91 -0.33 -2.08
N HIS A 111 23.29 -1.38 -1.52
CA HIS A 111 23.20 -2.70 -2.12
C HIS A 111 21.77 -3.04 -2.52
N PHE A 112 21.64 -3.59 -3.72
CA PHE A 112 20.38 -3.86 -4.38
C PHE A 112 20.40 -5.21 -5.11
N ASN A 113 19.26 -5.86 -5.21
CA ASN A 113 19.01 -6.87 -6.22
C ASN A 113 18.26 -6.23 -7.39
N LEU A 114 18.56 -6.66 -8.62
CA LEU A 114 17.91 -6.17 -9.83
C LEU A 114 16.93 -7.23 -10.32
N ARG A 115 15.62 -6.95 -10.25
CA ARG A 115 14.57 -7.87 -10.70
C ARG A 115 14.16 -7.55 -12.14
N VAL A 116 14.17 -8.55 -13.01
CA VAL A 116 13.83 -8.42 -14.43
C VAL A 116 12.34 -8.63 -14.70
N PHE A 117 11.92 -8.45 -15.96
CA PHE A 117 10.52 -8.47 -16.38
C PHE A 117 9.77 -9.76 -15.98
N ASN A 118 10.40 -10.92 -16.14
CA ASN A 118 9.89 -12.24 -15.74
C ASN A 118 10.14 -12.55 -14.26
N LYS A 119 10.32 -11.53 -13.41
CA LYS A 119 10.42 -11.63 -11.95
C LYS A 119 11.66 -12.36 -11.41
N GLN A 120 12.58 -12.79 -12.27
CA GLN A 120 13.89 -13.33 -11.89
C GLN A 120 14.86 -12.22 -11.48
N PHE A 121 15.97 -12.60 -10.86
CA PHE A 121 17.01 -11.70 -10.38
C PHE A 121 18.28 -11.82 -11.22
N VAL A 122 18.83 -10.66 -11.55
CA VAL A 122 20.19 -10.55 -12.08
C VAL A 122 21.17 -11.06 -11.03
N GLY A 123 22.15 -11.85 -11.43
CA GLY A 123 23.23 -12.33 -10.58
C GLY A 123 24.38 -12.97 -11.37
N LEU A 124 25.43 -13.36 -10.65
CA LEU A 124 26.57 -14.07 -11.22
C LEU A 124 26.25 -15.56 -11.47
N GLU A 125 26.68 -16.09 -12.61
CA GLU A 125 26.71 -17.54 -12.90
C GLU A 125 27.69 -18.25 -11.95
N ASP A 126 27.36 -19.48 -11.54
CA ASP A 126 28.21 -20.26 -10.65
C ASP A 126 29.62 -20.45 -11.23
N GLN A 127 30.64 -20.18 -10.41
CA GLN A 127 32.08 -20.31 -10.77
C GLN A 127 32.53 -19.48 -11.99
N GLY A 128 31.74 -18.51 -12.44
CA GLY A 128 32.04 -17.66 -13.59
C GLY A 128 31.86 -16.17 -13.31
N ASN A 129 32.26 -15.36 -14.29
CA ASN A 129 32.05 -13.90 -14.26
C ASN A 129 30.85 -13.48 -15.11
N LYS A 130 30.08 -14.40 -15.70
CA LYS A 130 28.93 -14.02 -16.53
C LYS A 130 27.80 -13.52 -15.65
N VAL A 131 27.14 -12.46 -16.11
CA VAL A 131 25.94 -11.92 -15.48
C VAL A 131 24.72 -12.54 -16.16
N THR A 132 23.83 -13.11 -15.37
CA THR A 132 22.63 -13.81 -15.83
C THR A 132 21.40 -13.33 -15.06
N ALA A 133 20.20 -13.58 -15.57
CA ALA A 133 18.94 -13.25 -14.91
C ALA A 133 18.06 -14.49 -14.76
N VAL A 134 18.57 -15.53 -14.10
CA VAL A 134 17.95 -16.87 -14.03
C VAL A 134 17.37 -17.24 -12.67
N SER A 135 17.74 -16.53 -11.61
CA SER A 135 17.38 -16.92 -10.24
C SER A 135 16.00 -16.39 -9.83
N ASP A 136 15.17 -17.23 -9.23
CA ASP A 136 13.89 -16.81 -8.62
C ASP A 136 14.07 -16.31 -7.18
N THR A 137 15.26 -16.47 -6.61
CA THR A 137 15.58 -16.09 -5.23
C THR A 137 16.72 -15.08 -5.17
N VAL A 138 16.71 -14.26 -4.12
CA VAL A 138 17.84 -13.38 -3.79
C VAL A 138 18.91 -14.11 -3.02
N GLY A 139 20.15 -13.67 -3.18
CA GLY A 139 21.33 -14.22 -2.51
C GLY A 139 22.55 -13.32 -2.75
N ASN A 140 23.71 -13.75 -2.25
CA ASN A 140 24.95 -12.98 -2.41
C ASN A 140 25.26 -12.71 -3.88
N SER A 141 25.16 -13.73 -4.75
CA SER A 141 25.39 -13.63 -6.19
C SER A 141 24.46 -12.65 -6.92
N GLN A 142 23.28 -12.35 -6.36
CA GLN A 142 22.30 -11.43 -6.94
C GLN A 142 22.43 -10.00 -6.39
N THR A 143 23.40 -9.76 -5.50
CA THR A 143 23.52 -8.48 -4.79
C THR A 143 24.58 -7.62 -5.46
N PHE A 144 24.18 -6.41 -5.82
CA PHE A 144 25.03 -5.43 -6.50
C PHE A 144 25.07 -4.12 -5.72
N GLN A 145 26.26 -3.53 -5.63
CA GLN A 145 26.38 -2.16 -5.16
C GLN A 145 26.19 -1.20 -6.33
N ILE A 146 25.25 -0.25 -6.23
CA ILE A 146 25.12 0.86 -7.19
C ILE A 146 26.02 2.00 -6.71
N ILE A 147 27.08 2.28 -7.46
CA ILE A 147 28.01 3.38 -7.18
C ILE A 147 27.73 4.50 -8.17
N ARG A 148 27.39 5.69 -7.67
CA ARG A 148 27.18 6.88 -8.49
C ARG A 148 28.47 7.68 -8.63
N ASN A 149 28.68 8.29 -9.79
CA ASN A 149 29.71 9.29 -9.98
C ASN A 149 29.38 10.56 -9.17
N ASN A 150 30.41 11.22 -8.64
CA ASN A 150 30.25 12.40 -7.79
C ASN A 150 29.83 13.66 -8.57
N ASP A 151 30.26 13.78 -9.83
CA ASP A 151 30.01 14.93 -10.69
C ASP A 151 28.68 14.79 -11.45
N ASP A 152 28.36 13.57 -11.93
CA ASP A 152 27.06 13.23 -12.54
C ASP A 152 26.46 11.99 -11.90
N ARG A 153 25.46 12.18 -11.03
CA ARG A 153 24.79 11.10 -10.30
C ARG A 153 24.04 10.10 -11.20
N ASN A 154 23.79 10.44 -12.47
CA ASN A 154 23.20 9.51 -13.43
C ASN A 154 24.24 8.56 -14.04
N LEU A 155 25.53 8.87 -13.95
CA LEU A 155 26.58 7.92 -14.30
C LEU A 155 26.83 6.98 -13.13
N VAL A 156 26.69 5.69 -13.38
CA VAL A 156 26.80 4.65 -12.36
C VAL A 156 27.71 3.51 -12.78
N ARG A 157 28.18 2.79 -11.78
CA ARG A 157 28.81 1.47 -11.90
C ARG A 157 28.10 0.50 -10.98
N LEU A 158 28.05 -0.75 -11.41
CA LEU A 158 27.41 -1.84 -10.66
C LEU A 158 28.50 -2.80 -10.22
N GLN A 159 28.84 -2.80 -8.93
CA GLN A 159 29.80 -3.75 -8.37
C GLN A 159 29.07 -5.04 -8.00
N ALA A 160 29.54 -6.18 -8.48
CA ALA A 160 28.99 -7.49 -8.16
C ALA A 160 29.59 -8.04 -6.85
N SER A 161 29.04 -9.15 -6.38
CA SER A 161 29.46 -9.80 -5.13
C SER A 161 30.90 -10.32 -5.11
N ASN A 162 31.53 -10.46 -6.28
CA ASN A 162 32.95 -10.81 -6.42
C ASN A 162 33.89 -9.58 -6.27
N GLY A 163 33.34 -8.40 -5.98
CA GLY A 163 34.09 -7.15 -5.82
C GLY A 163 34.48 -6.45 -7.12
N GLN A 164 34.11 -7.01 -8.28
CA GLN A 164 34.41 -6.46 -9.60
C GLN A 164 33.19 -5.76 -10.18
N PHE A 165 33.41 -4.82 -11.10
CA PHE A 165 32.32 -4.13 -11.79
C PHE A 165 31.79 -4.97 -12.95
N ILE A 166 30.47 -4.91 -13.18
CA ILE A 166 29.92 -5.42 -14.42
C ILE A 166 30.36 -4.55 -15.59
N GLN A 167 30.56 -5.16 -16.75
CA GLN A 167 30.99 -4.50 -17.97
C GLN A 167 30.24 -5.00 -19.21
N ALA A 168 29.90 -4.05 -20.08
CA ALA A 168 29.33 -4.27 -21.39
C ALA A 168 30.43 -4.08 -22.46
N SER A 169 31.36 -5.02 -22.54
CA SER A 169 32.45 -4.98 -23.53
C SER A 169 32.01 -5.45 -24.93
N SER A 170 30.91 -6.20 -25.02
CA SER A 170 30.27 -6.64 -26.25
C SER A 170 28.75 -6.55 -26.10
N GLU A 171 28.01 -6.56 -27.20
CA GLU A 171 26.54 -6.54 -27.16
C GLU A 171 25.93 -7.88 -26.69
N THR A 172 26.68 -8.98 -26.76
CA THR A 172 26.16 -10.35 -26.59
C THR A 172 26.24 -10.89 -25.16
N VAL A 173 27.04 -10.29 -24.29
CA VAL A 173 27.21 -10.75 -22.91
C VAL A 173 27.73 -9.62 -22.02
N VAL A 174 27.17 -9.55 -20.81
CA VAL A 174 27.68 -8.74 -19.70
C VAL A 174 28.46 -9.64 -18.74
N THR A 175 29.65 -9.20 -18.34
CA THR A 175 30.52 -9.92 -17.39
C THR A 175 30.86 -9.05 -16.20
N ALA A 176 31.21 -9.63 -15.06
CA ALA A 176 31.60 -8.97 -13.83
C ALA A 176 33.07 -9.24 -13.51
N ASP A 177 33.96 -8.66 -14.30
CA ASP A 177 35.40 -8.89 -14.23
C ASP A 177 36.24 -7.61 -14.43
N TYR A 178 35.58 -6.45 -14.39
CA TYR A 178 36.25 -5.17 -14.58
C TYR A 178 36.81 -4.59 -13.26
N VAL A 179 38.08 -4.16 -13.28
CA VAL A 179 38.83 -3.69 -12.10
C VAL A 179 39.36 -2.25 -12.26
N GLY A 180 38.97 -1.54 -13.34
CA GLY A 180 39.41 -0.16 -13.58
C GLY A 180 38.66 0.88 -12.76
N SER A 181 39.12 2.13 -12.78
CA SER A 181 38.58 3.25 -11.97
C SER A 181 38.09 4.47 -12.77
N GLY A 182 38.23 4.48 -14.10
CA GLY A 182 37.88 5.63 -14.95
C GLY A 182 36.38 5.80 -15.21
N TRP A 183 35.90 7.03 -15.36
CA TRP A 183 34.48 7.31 -15.64
C TRP A 183 34.21 7.80 -17.07
N ASN A 184 35.15 7.57 -17.99
CA ASN A 184 35.02 8.05 -19.36
C ASN A 184 34.01 7.21 -20.17
N ASP A 185 33.48 7.81 -21.24
CA ASP A 185 32.44 7.17 -22.07
C ASP A 185 32.90 5.89 -22.78
N SER A 186 34.20 5.65 -22.90
CA SER A 186 34.73 4.42 -23.51
C SER A 186 34.92 3.28 -22.50
N ASP A 187 34.75 3.54 -21.20
CA ASP A 187 34.86 2.54 -20.14
C ASP A 187 33.63 1.60 -20.18
N PRO A 188 33.82 0.28 -20.37
CA PRO A 188 32.72 -0.65 -20.54
C PRO A 188 31.90 -0.88 -19.26
N SER A 189 32.38 -0.44 -18.10
CA SER A 189 31.71 -0.59 -16.80
C SER A 189 30.82 0.60 -16.42
N VAL A 190 30.85 1.67 -17.20
CA VAL A 190 30.08 2.90 -16.91
C VAL A 190 28.74 2.85 -17.64
N PHE A 191 27.68 3.13 -16.89
CA PHE A 191 26.31 3.17 -17.40
C PHE A 191 25.65 4.49 -17.05
N LYS A 192 24.87 5.05 -17.97
CA LYS A 192 23.90 6.10 -17.65
C LYS A 192 22.62 5.46 -17.14
N MET A 193 22.33 5.64 -15.86
CA MET A 193 21.12 5.19 -15.21
C MET A 193 20.00 6.21 -15.40
N THR A 194 18.83 5.73 -15.79
CA THR A 194 17.58 6.52 -15.84
C THR A 194 16.58 5.92 -14.88
N ILE A 195 16.00 6.74 -14.00
CA ILE A 195 14.87 6.35 -13.15
C ILE A 195 13.59 6.58 -13.96
N VAL A 196 12.84 5.51 -14.19
CA VAL A 196 11.61 5.51 -14.99
C VAL A 196 10.40 5.84 -14.12
N SER A 197 10.33 5.19 -12.96
CA SER A 197 9.28 5.39 -11.96
C SER A 197 9.79 4.99 -10.59
N SER A 198 9.17 5.53 -9.55
CA SER A 198 9.42 5.16 -8.16
C SER A 198 8.11 4.79 -7.46
N LEU A 199 8.23 4.09 -6.34
CA LEU A 199 7.13 3.83 -5.42
C LEU A 199 7.43 4.52 -4.09
N GLN A 200 6.41 5.11 -3.48
CA GLN A 200 6.53 5.78 -2.19
C GLN A 200 5.34 5.40 -1.32
N GLY A 201 5.34 4.16 -0.86
CA GLY A 201 4.35 3.63 0.09
C GLY A 201 5.02 3.18 1.39
N GLU A 202 4.22 2.64 2.29
CA GLU A 202 4.70 2.22 3.61
C GLU A 202 5.80 1.14 3.54
N TYR A 203 5.77 0.26 2.53
CA TYR A 203 6.85 -0.70 2.30
C TYR A 203 8.18 0.01 2.05
N GLN A 204 8.21 0.96 1.11
CA GLN A 204 9.42 1.70 0.74
C GLN A 204 9.89 2.60 1.89
N LEU A 205 8.96 3.22 2.61
CA LEU A 205 9.26 4.06 3.77
C LEU A 205 9.96 3.25 4.87
N THR A 206 9.36 2.13 5.26
CA THR A 206 9.85 1.29 6.36
C THR A 206 11.14 0.56 6.01
N ASN A 207 11.26 0.01 4.80
CA ASN A 207 12.50 -0.61 4.37
C ASN A 207 13.61 0.43 4.15
N GLY A 208 13.26 1.62 3.66
CA GLY A 208 14.20 2.70 3.40
C GLY A 208 14.88 3.24 4.66
N TYR A 209 14.12 3.46 5.74
CA TYR A 209 14.68 3.84 7.04
C TYR A 209 15.29 2.67 7.82
N GLY A 210 14.89 1.43 7.50
CA GLY A 210 15.34 0.24 8.21
C GLY A 210 14.70 0.07 9.60
N PRO A 211 14.97 -1.08 10.25
CA PRO A 211 14.24 -1.51 11.44
C PRO A 211 14.43 -0.61 12.67
N ASP A 212 15.53 0.16 12.72
CA ASP A 212 15.86 0.99 13.89
C ASP A 212 15.18 2.36 13.85
N ARG A 213 15.06 2.97 12.65
CA ARG A 213 14.48 4.32 12.50
C ARG A 213 13.02 4.31 12.08
N ALA A 214 12.58 3.34 11.27
CA ALA A 214 11.21 3.28 10.76
C ALA A 214 10.13 3.30 11.86
N PRO A 215 10.29 2.58 13.01
CA PRO A 215 9.30 2.62 14.07
C PRO A 215 9.08 4.02 14.64
N GLN A 216 10.16 4.77 14.88
CA GLN A 216 10.07 6.13 15.41
C GLN A 216 9.40 7.08 14.41
N VAL A 217 9.80 7.01 13.13
CA VAL A 217 9.22 7.85 12.07
C VAL A 217 7.71 7.65 11.95
N LEU A 218 7.25 6.39 11.92
CA LEU A 218 5.83 6.09 11.82
C LEU A 218 5.07 6.41 13.11
N GLN A 219 5.66 6.18 14.28
CA GLN A 219 5.03 6.53 15.56
C GLN A 219 4.83 8.04 15.71
N ASP A 220 5.82 8.86 15.32
CA ASP A 220 5.73 10.32 15.33
C ASP A 220 4.65 10.80 14.36
N HIS A 221 4.61 10.22 13.15
CA HIS A 221 3.57 10.50 12.16
C HIS A 221 2.17 10.16 12.69
N TRP A 222 1.95 8.94 13.19
CA TRP A 222 0.64 8.53 13.70
C TRP A 222 0.15 9.38 14.87
N ASN A 223 1.07 9.89 15.70
CA ASN A 223 0.74 10.71 16.88
C ASN A 223 0.50 12.19 16.58
N SER A 224 0.91 12.68 15.40
CA SER A 224 0.87 14.11 15.08
C SER A 224 0.08 14.45 13.82
N TYR A 225 -0.11 13.50 12.90
CA TYR A 225 -0.79 13.76 11.62
C TYR A 225 -2.30 13.90 11.76
N ILE A 226 -2.92 13.04 12.58
CA ILE A 226 -4.32 13.16 13.01
C ILE A 226 -4.35 13.00 14.53
N THR A 227 -5.07 13.91 15.16
CA THR A 227 -5.19 14.03 16.61
C THR A 227 -6.65 14.11 17.04
N GLU A 228 -6.89 14.13 18.35
CA GLU A 228 -8.23 14.34 18.89
C GLU A 228 -8.85 15.68 18.47
N GLU A 229 -8.03 16.73 18.41
CA GLU A 229 -8.38 18.06 17.93
C GLU A 229 -9.03 18.04 16.54
N ASP A 230 -8.55 17.18 15.64
CA ASP A 230 -9.12 17.04 14.29
C ASP A 230 -10.53 16.45 14.34
N PHE A 231 -10.77 15.45 15.19
CA PHE A 231 -12.12 14.90 15.40
C PHE A 231 -13.07 15.92 16.01
N ARG A 232 -12.60 16.72 16.97
CA ARG A 232 -13.38 17.86 17.50
C ARG A 232 -13.75 18.83 16.39
N PHE A 233 -12.76 19.28 15.61
CA PHE A 233 -12.95 20.22 14.52
C PHE A 233 -13.94 19.70 13.47
N MET A 234 -13.78 18.44 13.04
CA MET A 234 -14.69 17.82 12.07
C MET A 234 -16.13 17.79 12.59
N SER A 235 -16.33 17.39 13.85
CA SER A 235 -17.64 17.36 14.49
C SER A 235 -18.27 18.76 14.60
N GLU A 236 -17.50 19.76 15.03
CA GLU A 236 -17.96 21.17 15.10
C GLU A 236 -18.37 21.71 13.73
N ASN A 237 -17.75 21.22 12.66
CA ASN A 237 -18.08 21.53 11.27
C ASN A 237 -19.14 20.59 10.65
N SER A 238 -19.92 19.90 11.50
CA SER A 238 -21.06 19.06 11.08
C SER A 238 -20.67 17.84 10.22
N LEU A 239 -19.42 17.41 10.24
CA LEU A 239 -19.03 16.08 9.75
C LEU A 239 -19.42 15.03 10.78
N ASN A 240 -19.93 13.90 10.32
CA ASN A 240 -20.49 12.86 11.20
C ASN A 240 -19.82 11.49 10.98
N ALA A 241 -18.82 11.39 10.11
CA ALA A 241 -18.07 10.18 9.87
C ALA A 241 -16.63 10.45 9.40
N VAL A 242 -15.76 9.47 9.56
CA VAL A 242 -14.42 9.41 8.97
C VAL A 242 -14.23 8.08 8.27
N ARG A 243 -13.45 8.06 7.19
CA ARG A 243 -12.92 6.84 6.57
C ARG A 243 -11.43 6.76 6.86
N ILE A 244 -10.98 5.63 7.37
CA ILE A 244 -9.59 5.41 7.78
C ILE A 244 -9.02 4.22 7.00
N PRO A 245 -8.16 4.47 6.00
CA PRO A 245 -7.39 3.43 5.33
C PRO A 245 -6.45 2.71 6.30
N VAL A 246 -6.42 1.39 6.26
CA VAL A 246 -5.49 0.54 7.02
C VAL A 246 -4.91 -0.54 6.11
N GLY A 247 -3.65 -0.90 6.33
CA GLY A 247 -3.02 -2.03 5.66
C GLY A 247 -3.23 -3.33 6.44
N TRP A 248 -3.17 -4.47 5.75
CA TRP A 248 -3.34 -5.80 6.35
C TRP A 248 -2.38 -6.09 7.52
N TRP A 249 -1.20 -5.46 7.52
CA TRP A 249 -0.19 -5.61 8.57
C TRP A 249 -0.70 -5.20 9.95
N ILE A 250 -1.72 -4.34 10.03
CA ILE A 250 -2.35 -3.91 11.31
C ILE A 250 -2.87 -5.09 12.15
N ALA A 251 -3.27 -6.19 11.52
CA ALA A 251 -3.78 -7.37 12.23
C ALA A 251 -2.68 -8.17 12.95
N SER A 252 -1.42 -7.87 12.66
CA SER A 252 -0.24 -8.51 13.27
C SER A 252 0.46 -7.59 14.29
N ASP A 253 -0.15 -6.48 14.68
CA ASP A 253 0.38 -5.60 15.73
C ASP A 253 0.54 -6.35 17.07
N PRO A 254 1.61 -6.05 17.86
CA PRO A 254 2.62 -5.01 17.63
C PRO A 254 3.82 -5.48 16.78
N THR A 255 3.79 -6.68 16.21
CA THR A 255 4.93 -7.29 15.50
C THR A 255 4.54 -7.73 14.09
N PRO A 256 4.19 -6.78 13.20
CA PRO A 256 3.87 -7.13 11.82
C PRO A 256 5.08 -7.71 11.07
N PRO A 257 4.84 -8.45 9.98
CA PRO A 257 5.91 -8.93 9.11
C PRO A 257 6.77 -7.77 8.60
N LYS A 258 8.09 -7.96 8.60
CA LYS A 258 9.03 -6.95 8.08
C LYS A 258 8.78 -6.70 6.58
N PRO A 259 8.97 -5.47 6.08
CA PRO A 259 9.54 -4.31 6.79
C PRO A 259 8.51 -3.48 7.59
N PHE A 260 7.22 -3.80 7.53
CA PHE A 260 6.18 -3.07 8.27
C PHE A 260 6.49 -2.99 9.77
N VAL A 261 5.99 -1.94 10.42
CA VAL A 261 6.23 -1.66 11.85
C VAL A 261 4.90 -1.60 12.59
N GLY A 262 4.92 -1.98 13.87
CA GLY A 262 3.71 -2.01 14.68
C GLY A 262 3.38 -0.69 15.37
N GLY A 263 2.11 -0.50 15.72
CA GLY A 263 1.61 0.67 16.47
C GLY A 263 0.37 1.32 15.83
N SER A 264 0.11 1.06 14.55
CA SER A 264 -1.04 1.57 13.82
C SER A 264 -2.39 1.14 14.42
N LEU A 265 -2.47 -0.05 15.05
CA LEU A 265 -3.68 -0.53 15.72
C LEU A 265 -4.03 0.36 16.92
N LYS A 266 -3.03 0.82 17.67
CA LYS A 266 -3.26 1.72 18.82
C LYS A 266 -3.75 3.09 18.35
N ALA A 267 -3.23 3.59 17.23
CA ALA A 267 -3.71 4.83 16.62
C ALA A 267 -5.17 4.68 16.14
N LEU A 268 -5.53 3.53 15.56
CA LEU A 268 -6.91 3.23 15.20
C LEU A 268 -7.83 3.18 16.44
N ASP A 269 -7.42 2.54 17.54
CA ASP A 269 -8.20 2.55 18.79
C ASP A 269 -8.46 3.97 19.32
N ASN A 270 -7.48 4.85 19.22
CA ASN A 270 -7.63 6.25 19.60
C ASN A 270 -8.67 6.93 18.70
N ALA A 271 -8.67 6.66 17.39
CA ALA A 271 -9.67 7.17 16.45
C ALA A 271 -11.10 6.77 16.85
N PHE A 272 -11.31 5.51 17.26
CA PHE A 272 -12.61 5.06 17.76
C PHE A 272 -13.01 5.75 19.06
N THR A 273 -12.05 5.98 19.96
CA THR A 273 -12.26 6.72 21.22
C THR A 273 -12.69 8.16 20.95
N TRP A 274 -12.00 8.86 20.05
CA TRP A 274 -12.34 10.23 19.65
C TRP A 274 -13.68 10.29 18.90
N ALA A 275 -13.91 9.37 17.98
CA ALA A 275 -15.18 9.28 17.25
C ALA A 275 -16.36 9.08 18.21
N GLN A 276 -16.22 8.22 19.23
CA GLN A 276 -17.25 8.05 20.26
C GLN A 276 -17.51 9.34 21.03
N LYS A 277 -16.45 10.05 21.45
CA LYS A 277 -16.53 11.30 22.19
C LYS A 277 -17.26 12.40 21.41
N TYR A 278 -16.99 12.51 20.12
CA TYR A 278 -17.56 13.56 19.25
C TYR A 278 -18.76 13.10 18.42
N GLY A 279 -19.33 11.92 18.72
CA GLY A 279 -20.52 11.41 18.04
C GLY A 279 -20.32 11.06 16.55
N MET A 280 -19.07 10.90 16.11
CA MET A 280 -18.72 10.54 14.74
C MET A 280 -18.74 9.02 14.52
N LYS A 281 -18.90 8.58 13.26
CA LYS A 281 -18.73 7.17 12.84
C LYS A 281 -17.38 6.93 12.20
N VAL A 282 -16.92 5.67 12.20
CA VAL A 282 -15.64 5.27 11.62
C VAL A 282 -15.86 4.18 10.58
N ILE A 283 -15.48 4.43 9.34
CA ILE A 283 -15.40 3.46 8.26
C ILE A 283 -13.94 2.97 8.20
N VAL A 284 -13.70 1.71 8.52
CA VAL A 284 -12.35 1.13 8.47
C VAL A 284 -12.14 0.55 7.07
N ASP A 285 -11.25 1.12 6.30
CA ASP A 285 -11.01 0.71 4.92
C ASP A 285 -9.77 -0.18 4.86
N LEU A 286 -9.93 -1.48 4.60
CA LEU A 286 -8.80 -2.36 4.36
C LEU A 286 -8.23 -2.02 2.97
N HIS A 287 -7.29 -1.08 2.99
CA HIS A 287 -6.80 -0.36 1.82
C HIS A 287 -5.70 -1.11 1.09
N GLY A 288 -4.89 -1.86 1.83
CA GLY A 288 -3.84 -2.71 1.29
C GLY A 288 -3.97 -4.12 1.81
N VAL A 289 -3.86 -5.11 0.91
CA VAL A 289 -3.82 -6.52 1.27
C VAL A 289 -2.50 -7.18 0.94
N GLN A 290 -2.26 -8.31 1.62
CA GLN A 290 -1.06 -9.10 1.40
C GLN A 290 -0.95 -9.51 -0.07
N GLY A 291 0.23 -9.30 -0.64
CA GLY A 291 0.49 -9.48 -2.07
C GLY A 291 0.11 -8.28 -2.95
N SER A 292 -0.52 -7.24 -2.43
CA SER A 292 -1.02 -6.08 -3.19
C SER A 292 -2.08 -6.43 -4.23
N GLN A 293 -3.23 -5.76 -4.15
CA GLN A 293 -4.36 -5.96 -5.06
C GLN A 293 -4.32 -5.10 -6.34
N ASN A 294 -3.31 -4.24 -6.51
CA ASN A 294 -3.24 -3.30 -7.63
C ASN A 294 -1.81 -2.89 -8.07
N GLY A 295 -0.76 -3.27 -7.34
CA GLY A 295 0.61 -2.87 -7.68
C GLY A 295 0.93 -1.38 -7.41
N ASN A 296 0.06 -0.63 -6.74
CA ASN A 296 0.33 0.76 -6.37
C ASN A 296 0.93 0.84 -4.96
N ASP A 297 1.70 1.90 -4.70
CA ASP A 297 2.37 2.17 -3.44
C ASP A 297 1.42 2.15 -2.22
N HIS A 298 0.22 2.73 -2.34
CA HIS A 298 -0.79 2.74 -1.26
C HIS A 298 -1.31 1.35 -0.86
N SER A 299 -1.01 0.30 -1.62
CA SER A 299 -1.39 -1.08 -1.27
C SER A 299 -0.33 -1.82 -0.45
N GLY A 300 0.83 -1.20 -0.21
CA GLY A 300 1.96 -1.83 0.47
C GLY A 300 2.74 -2.81 -0.41
N THR A 301 2.68 -2.65 -1.73
CA THR A 301 3.49 -3.44 -2.67
C THR A 301 4.99 -3.16 -2.49
N ARG A 302 5.81 -4.20 -2.66
CA ARG A 302 7.27 -4.07 -2.64
C ARG A 302 7.79 -3.43 -3.93
N ASP A 303 7.35 -3.93 -5.08
CA ASP A 303 7.95 -3.59 -6.37
C ASP A 303 6.97 -3.34 -7.51
N GLY A 304 5.70 -3.11 -7.15
CA GLY A 304 4.66 -2.69 -8.07
C GLY A 304 4.00 -3.84 -8.83
N TYR A 305 4.37 -5.09 -8.53
CA TYR A 305 3.59 -6.22 -8.99
C TYR A 305 2.35 -6.42 -8.12
N GLN A 306 1.24 -6.74 -8.78
CA GLN A 306 0.04 -7.27 -8.16
C GLN A 306 0.22 -8.78 -7.98
N GLU A 307 0.30 -9.23 -6.74
CA GLU A 307 0.48 -10.64 -6.37
C GLU A 307 -0.68 -11.19 -5.53
N TRP A 308 -1.62 -10.33 -5.11
CA TRP A 308 -2.84 -10.79 -4.45
C TRP A 308 -3.66 -11.68 -5.40
N GLY A 309 -3.97 -12.89 -4.95
CA GLY A 309 -4.74 -13.88 -5.69
C GLY A 309 -5.56 -14.81 -4.79
N GLU A 310 -6.00 -15.94 -5.34
CA GLU A 310 -6.87 -16.90 -4.62
C GLU A 310 -6.26 -17.41 -3.30
N SER A 311 -4.93 -17.58 -3.29
CA SER A 311 -4.19 -18.00 -2.09
C SER A 311 -4.27 -16.99 -0.95
N ASN A 312 -4.46 -15.70 -1.23
CA ASN A 312 -4.49 -14.63 -0.22
C ASN A 312 -5.90 -14.33 0.30
N ILE A 313 -6.93 -14.98 -0.24
CA ILE A 313 -8.33 -14.71 0.16
C ILE A 313 -8.55 -15.03 1.64
N GLN A 314 -8.02 -16.16 2.13
CA GLN A 314 -8.21 -16.57 3.52
C GLN A 314 -7.53 -15.60 4.50
N GLU A 315 -6.30 -15.18 4.19
CA GLU A 315 -5.55 -14.18 4.95
C GLU A 315 -6.29 -12.84 4.98
N THR A 316 -6.81 -12.41 3.82
CA THR A 316 -7.62 -11.19 3.69
C THR A 316 -8.87 -11.26 4.57
N VAL A 317 -9.59 -12.38 4.55
CA VAL A 317 -10.80 -12.57 5.38
C VAL A 317 -10.44 -12.58 6.86
N ALA A 318 -9.31 -13.21 7.25
CA ALA A 318 -8.87 -13.21 8.64
C ALA A 318 -8.58 -11.79 9.17
N VAL A 319 -8.01 -10.91 8.35
CA VAL A 319 -7.82 -9.49 8.71
C VAL A 319 -9.16 -8.78 8.88
N ILE A 320 -10.13 -9.04 7.99
CA ILE A 320 -11.48 -8.47 8.07
C ILE A 320 -12.17 -8.91 9.36
N ASP A 321 -12.11 -10.21 9.67
CA ASP A 321 -12.71 -10.79 10.89
C ASP A 321 -12.05 -10.21 12.14
N PHE A 322 -10.71 -10.09 12.16
CA PHE A 322 -9.97 -9.45 13.25
C PHE A 322 -10.46 -8.02 13.53
N LEU A 323 -10.53 -7.18 12.48
CA LEU A 323 -10.98 -5.79 12.62
C LEU A 323 -12.44 -5.73 13.05
N ALA A 324 -13.30 -6.61 12.50
CA ALA A 324 -14.70 -6.68 12.86
C ALA A 324 -14.88 -7.05 14.34
N GLU A 325 -14.24 -8.12 14.80
CA GLU A 325 -14.32 -8.59 16.18
C GLU A 325 -13.86 -7.54 17.19
N ARG A 326 -12.73 -6.87 16.90
CA ARG A 326 -12.16 -5.85 17.77
C ARG A 326 -13.13 -4.68 18.00
N PHE A 327 -13.78 -4.21 16.94
CA PHE A 327 -14.61 -3.00 16.99
C PHE A 327 -16.12 -3.28 17.11
N ASN A 328 -16.54 -4.56 17.12
CA ASN A 328 -17.93 -4.98 17.29
C ASN A 328 -18.55 -4.51 18.63
N MET A 329 -17.73 -4.37 19.69
CA MET A 329 -18.22 -4.03 21.03
C MET A 329 -18.28 -2.52 21.31
N VAL A 330 -17.79 -1.67 20.42
CA VAL A 330 -17.84 -0.20 20.58
C VAL A 330 -19.26 0.26 20.20
N ASN A 331 -20.20 0.00 21.11
CA ASN A 331 -21.63 0.21 20.96
C ASN A 331 -21.94 1.58 20.32
N LYS A 332 -22.50 1.52 19.11
CA LYS A 332 -22.99 2.63 18.26
C LYS A 332 -22.00 3.24 17.25
N ILE A 333 -20.79 2.72 17.05
CA ILE A 333 -19.96 3.10 15.89
C ILE A 333 -20.23 2.11 14.75
N PHE A 334 -20.62 2.62 13.58
CA PHE A 334 -20.89 1.79 12.40
C PHE A 334 -19.58 1.37 11.77
N PHE A 335 -19.16 0.13 12.00
CA PHE A 335 -18.01 -0.49 11.37
C PHE A 335 -18.38 -0.99 9.96
N TYR A 336 -17.63 -0.55 8.97
CA TYR A 336 -17.68 -1.04 7.59
C TYR A 336 -16.27 -1.36 7.18
N VAL A 337 -15.97 -2.62 6.83
CA VAL A 337 -14.75 -2.91 6.08
C VAL A 337 -15.00 -2.60 4.62
N PHE A 338 -14.23 -1.69 4.08
CA PHE A 338 -14.24 -1.38 2.66
C PHE A 338 -13.00 -1.99 2.01
N PHE A 339 -13.18 -2.59 0.84
CA PHE A 339 -12.10 -3.22 0.09
C PHE A 339 -11.99 -2.54 -1.27
N PHE A 340 -10.85 -1.88 -1.52
CA PHE A 340 -10.68 -1.07 -2.73
C PHE A 340 -9.79 -1.79 -3.76
N PHE A 341 -10.38 -2.15 -4.90
CA PHE A 341 -9.64 -2.51 -6.11
C PHE A 341 -9.51 -1.28 -6.99
N HIS A 342 -8.28 -0.88 -7.29
CA HIS A 342 -8.00 0.07 -8.36
C HIS A 342 -7.25 -0.68 -9.45
N ASN A 343 -7.94 -1.10 -10.52
CA ASN A 343 -7.26 -1.59 -11.72
C ASN A 343 -7.14 -0.40 -12.67
N ILE A 344 -5.91 -0.02 -13.04
CA ILE A 344 -5.65 1.06 -13.99
C ILE A 344 -6.18 0.70 -15.40
N ASP A 345 -6.36 -0.59 -15.69
CA ASP A 345 -6.83 -1.09 -17.00
C ASP A 345 -8.35 -1.35 -17.09
N SER A 346 -9.16 -1.01 -16.08
CA SER A 346 -10.64 -1.11 -16.21
C SER A 346 -11.33 0.14 -15.63
N PRO A 347 -12.22 0.81 -16.39
CA PRO A 347 -12.93 2.00 -15.91
C PRO A 347 -13.93 1.71 -14.77
N GLU A 348 -14.13 0.45 -14.39
CA GLU A 348 -14.98 0.07 -13.26
C GLU A 348 -14.19 -0.06 -11.95
N SER A 349 -14.13 1.04 -11.20
CA SER A 349 -13.78 0.99 -9.78
C SER A 349 -14.93 0.33 -8.99
N SER A 350 -14.85 -0.99 -8.77
CA SER A 350 -15.89 -1.71 -8.03
C SER A 350 -15.68 -1.55 -6.52
N ALA A 351 -16.32 -0.54 -5.94
CA ALA A 351 -16.36 -0.25 -4.52
C ALA A 351 -17.55 -1.04 -3.89
N ARG A 352 -17.33 -1.97 -2.95
CA ARG A 352 -18.44 -2.73 -2.31
C ARG A 352 -18.47 -2.51 -0.79
N LEU A 353 -19.60 -2.00 -0.30
CA LEU A 353 -19.90 -1.86 1.13
C LEU A 353 -20.32 -3.19 1.74
N TRP A 354 -19.70 -3.55 2.87
CA TRP A 354 -20.07 -4.71 3.67
C TRP A 354 -20.79 -4.27 4.95
N LYS A 355 -22.12 -4.43 5.01
CA LYS A 355 -22.89 -4.30 6.26
C LYS A 355 -22.77 -5.59 7.04
N PHE A 356 -22.25 -5.53 8.27
CA PHE A 356 -22.22 -6.65 9.18
C PHE A 356 -23.26 -6.48 10.30
N PRO A 357 -24.52 -6.94 10.12
CA PRO A 357 -25.41 -7.17 11.25
C PRO A 357 -24.91 -8.41 12.02
N GLY A 358 -24.89 -8.33 13.35
CA GLY A 358 -24.29 -9.34 14.23
C GLY A 358 -24.77 -10.77 13.98
N ALA A 359 -23.93 -11.55 13.28
CA ALA A 359 -23.78 -13.02 13.27
C ALA A 359 -22.84 -13.35 12.09
N LEU A 360 -21.54 -13.37 12.38
CA LEU A 360 -20.41 -13.23 11.46
C LEU A 360 -19.68 -14.57 11.27
N THR A 361 -19.38 -14.95 10.01
CA THR A 361 -18.21 -15.73 9.53
C THR A 361 -18.48 -16.33 8.14
N GLN A 362 -19.62 -17.02 7.90
CA GLN A 362 -19.86 -17.68 6.59
C GLN A 362 -20.20 -16.75 5.40
N SER A 363 -20.69 -15.54 5.68
CA SER A 363 -21.08 -14.57 4.65
C SER A 363 -19.88 -13.94 3.93
N ALA A 364 -18.84 -13.60 4.70
CA ALA A 364 -17.63 -12.94 4.19
C ALA A 364 -16.88 -13.82 3.17
N THR A 365 -16.65 -15.10 3.50
CA THR A 365 -15.95 -16.06 2.63
C THR A 365 -16.68 -16.25 1.29
N LYS A 366 -18.01 -16.41 1.30
CA LYS A 366 -18.80 -16.69 0.08
C LYS A 366 -18.76 -15.54 -0.93
N GLN A 367 -18.65 -14.31 -0.46
CA GLN A 367 -18.81 -13.13 -1.31
C GLN A 367 -17.45 -12.57 -1.78
N VAL A 368 -16.35 -12.77 -1.02
CA VAL A 368 -14.98 -12.60 -1.55
C VAL A 368 -14.69 -13.62 -2.66
N CYS A 369 -15.06 -14.89 -2.47
CA CYS A 369 -14.91 -15.93 -3.50
C CYS A 369 -15.72 -15.65 -4.77
N ARG A 370 -16.88 -14.97 -4.69
CA ARG A 370 -17.69 -14.62 -5.87
C ARG A 370 -17.00 -13.56 -6.75
N GLN A 371 -16.27 -12.63 -6.16
CA GLN A 371 -15.60 -11.54 -6.90
C GLN A 371 -14.29 -12.02 -7.55
N ALA A 372 -13.58 -12.98 -6.95
CA ALA A 372 -12.43 -13.65 -7.56
C ALA A 372 -12.81 -14.52 -8.78
N ARG A 373 -14.06 -14.97 -8.87
CA ARG A 373 -14.57 -15.74 -10.01
C ARG A 373 -15.04 -14.85 -11.16
N SER A 374 -15.64 -13.69 -10.88
CA SER A 374 -16.15 -12.78 -11.93
C SER A 374 -15.09 -11.96 -12.67
N ARG A 375 -13.79 -12.27 -12.49
CA ARG A 375 -12.67 -11.70 -13.24
C ARG A 375 -12.00 -12.72 -14.16
N ARG A 376 -12.57 -13.93 -14.28
CA ARG A 376 -12.10 -15.02 -15.15
C ARG A 376 -13.03 -15.30 -16.34
N ASP A 377 -14.11 -14.54 -16.46
CA ASP A 377 -15.01 -14.46 -17.61
C ASP A 377 -15.01 -13.01 -18.10
#